data_AF-A0A9E1LZJ2-F1
#
_entry.id   AF-A0A9E1LZJ2-F1
#
_cell.length_a   1.000
_cell.length_b   1.000
_cell.length_c   1.000
_cell.angle_alpha   90.00
_cell.angle_beta   90.00
_cell.angle_gamma   90.00
#
_symmetry.space_group_name_H-M   'P 1'
#
loop_
_entity.id
_entity.type
_entity.pdbx_description
1 polymer ?
#
loop_
_entity_poly.entity_id
_entity_poly.type
_entity_poly.pdbx_seq_one_letter_code
_entity_poly.pdbx_strand_id
1 'polypeptide(L)'
;MFLGWDECFEPKWQDDHWTQNITGIDGDWFKKLTPTWQRNNALRSDLSRRQALLEIDVLTAHAMKLTFKELLTLYRMRFRVMRSYEENTWYDQNGRIVFTTNAGLPGVGLPNKARSKDVAEGITYAINGQKCDERGLGFDNVKDMKSGTVSKTFPDTTMSDEPQERTVTYVAPFFKMDREKDYETAWRVFSERFGWEKDESIADNGEK
;
A
#
# COMPACT_ATOMS: atom_id res chain seq x y z
N MET A 1 -10.72 8.94 -30.21
CA MET A 1 -9.25 9.01 -30.13
C MET A 1 -8.91 8.70 -28.68
N PHE A 2 -8.26 7.57 -28.41
CA PHE A 2 -7.78 7.29 -27.05
C PHE A 2 -6.51 8.10 -26.87
N LEU A 3 -6.48 9.02 -25.91
CA LEU A 3 -5.28 9.79 -25.63
C LEU A 3 -4.21 8.84 -25.07
N GLY A 4 -3.02 8.84 -25.68
CA GLY A 4 -1.87 8.08 -25.20
C GLY A 4 -1.27 8.67 -23.92
N TRP A 5 -0.46 7.89 -23.19
CA TRP A 5 0.26 8.40 -22.02
C TRP A 5 1.16 9.60 -22.37
N ASP A 6 1.80 9.53 -23.53
CA ASP A 6 2.65 10.57 -24.11
C ASP A 6 1.90 11.87 -24.40
N GLU A 7 0.62 11.78 -24.81
CA GLU A 7 -0.23 12.95 -25.05
C GLU A 7 -0.73 13.60 -23.76
N CYS A 8 -0.84 12.84 -22.67
CA CYS A 8 -1.28 13.34 -21.37
C CYS A 8 -0.12 13.81 -20.48
N PHE A 9 1.11 13.35 -20.73
CA PHE A 9 2.25 13.63 -19.86
C PHE A 9 2.58 15.12 -19.79
N GLU A 10 2.65 15.66 -18.58
CA GLU A 10 3.17 17.01 -18.34
C GLU A 10 4.49 16.96 -17.57
N PRO A 11 5.57 17.63 -18.05
CA PRO A 11 6.86 17.63 -17.35
C PRO A 11 6.79 18.09 -15.89
N LYS A 12 5.86 19.00 -15.57
CA LYS A 12 5.63 19.53 -14.20
C LYS A 12 5.26 18.44 -13.19
N TRP A 13 4.78 17.27 -13.64
CA TRP A 13 4.48 16.15 -12.74
C TRP A 13 5.73 15.63 -12.04
N GLN A 14 6.92 15.85 -12.59
CA GLN A 14 8.19 15.47 -11.96
C GLN A 14 8.54 16.33 -10.74
N ASP A 15 7.93 17.52 -10.61
CA ASP A 15 8.10 18.41 -9.46
C ASP A 15 7.16 18.06 -8.30
N ASP A 16 6.22 17.13 -8.52
CA ASP A 16 5.27 16.70 -7.50
C ASP A 16 5.91 15.68 -6.53
N HIS A 17 5.26 15.49 -5.39
CA HIS A 17 5.71 14.59 -4.34
C HIS A 17 4.53 14.07 -3.52
N TRP A 18 4.68 12.87 -2.98
CA TRP A 18 3.73 12.31 -2.02
C TRP A 18 3.58 13.23 -0.81
N THR A 19 2.38 13.22 -0.23
CA THR A 19 2.11 13.91 1.04
C THR A 19 2.79 13.23 2.23
N GLN A 20 3.22 11.97 2.06
CA GLN A 20 3.97 11.22 3.05
C GLN A 20 5.42 10.96 2.64
N ASN A 21 6.29 10.92 3.64
CA ASN A 21 7.67 10.45 3.52
C ASN A 21 7.90 9.33 4.54
N ILE A 22 7.62 8.09 4.12
CA ILE A 22 7.73 6.89 4.95
C ILE A 22 8.42 5.76 4.18
N THR A 23 9.00 4.81 4.92
CA THR A 23 9.58 3.60 4.35
C THR A 23 8.54 2.81 3.54
N GLY A 24 8.94 2.25 2.41
CA GLY A 24 8.08 1.49 1.50
C GLY A 24 7.33 2.32 0.46
N ILE A 25 7.45 3.66 0.51
CA ILE A 25 7.01 4.57 -0.55
C ILE A 25 8.24 5.21 -1.20
N ASP A 26 8.33 5.12 -2.53
CA ASP A 26 9.40 5.78 -3.29
C ASP A 26 9.10 7.28 -3.42
N GLY A 27 9.77 8.10 -2.60
CA GLY A 27 9.63 9.55 -2.61
C GLY A 27 10.06 10.21 -3.92
N ASP A 28 10.91 9.55 -4.71
CA ASP A 28 11.39 10.04 -6.01
C ASP A 28 10.58 9.47 -7.18
N TRP A 29 9.46 8.79 -6.93
CA TRP A 29 8.66 8.17 -7.99
C TRP A 29 8.23 9.18 -9.07
N PHE A 30 7.75 10.36 -8.68
CA PHE A 30 7.34 11.42 -9.59
C PHE A 30 8.48 11.91 -10.48
N LYS A 31 9.67 12.11 -9.92
CA LYS A 31 10.89 12.51 -10.67
C LYS A 31 11.30 11.49 -11.73
N LYS A 32 10.93 10.22 -11.54
CA LYS A 32 11.25 9.10 -12.46
C LYS A 32 10.23 8.94 -13.60
N LEU A 33 9.15 9.73 -13.61
CA LEU A 33 8.16 9.69 -14.68
C LEU A 33 8.79 10.14 -16.00
N THR A 34 8.33 9.55 -17.09
CA THR A 34 8.85 9.83 -18.43
C THR A 34 7.70 9.97 -19.44
N PRO A 35 7.89 10.73 -20.53
CA PRO A 35 6.85 10.91 -21.55
C PRO A 35 6.51 9.61 -22.29
N THR A 36 7.44 8.66 -22.40
CA THR A 36 7.18 7.35 -22.99
C THR A 36 6.69 6.39 -21.92
N TRP A 37 5.61 5.64 -22.18
CA TRP A 37 5.13 4.64 -21.22
C TRP A 37 6.16 3.56 -20.96
N GLN A 38 6.54 3.39 -19.70
CA GLN A 38 7.41 2.31 -19.23
C GLN A 38 6.96 1.80 -17.86
N ARG A 39 7.49 0.63 -17.46
CA ARG A 39 7.03 -0.11 -16.29
C ARG A 39 7.12 0.68 -14.96
N ASN A 40 8.08 1.60 -14.85
CA ASN A 40 8.30 2.50 -13.72
C ASN A 40 7.37 3.73 -13.72
N ASN A 41 6.64 4.01 -14.80
CA ASN A 41 5.58 5.02 -14.78
C ASN A 41 4.33 4.55 -14.01
N ALA A 42 4.27 3.27 -13.64
CA ALA A 42 3.15 2.69 -12.87
C ALA A 42 3.50 2.55 -11.38
N LEU A 43 2.50 2.74 -10.52
CA LEU A 43 2.59 2.41 -9.09
C LEU A 43 2.52 0.89 -8.91
N ARG A 44 3.64 0.27 -8.53
CA ARG A 44 3.75 -1.19 -8.40
C ARG A 44 3.77 -1.71 -6.97
N SER A 45 4.11 -0.85 -6.01
CA SER A 45 4.03 -1.16 -4.58
C SER A 45 2.57 -1.12 -4.12
N ASP A 46 2.19 -2.03 -3.21
CA ASP A 46 0.86 -2.04 -2.64
C ASP A 46 0.62 -0.76 -1.81
N LEU A 47 1.64 -0.36 -1.05
CA LEU A 47 1.60 0.84 -0.21
C LEU A 47 1.51 2.12 -1.05
N SER A 48 2.25 2.23 -2.16
CA SER A 48 2.14 3.41 -3.04
C SER A 48 0.77 3.51 -3.71
N ARG A 49 0.15 2.38 -4.09
CA ARG A 49 -1.23 2.38 -4.60
C ARG A 49 -2.22 2.80 -3.52
N ARG A 50 -2.04 2.33 -2.29
CA ARG A 50 -2.85 2.75 -1.13
C ARG A 50 -2.69 4.25 -0.84
N GLN A 51 -1.48 4.78 -0.94
CA GLN A 51 -1.19 6.22 -0.78
C GLN A 51 -1.86 7.06 -1.87
N ALA A 52 -1.78 6.64 -3.14
CA ALA A 52 -2.46 7.34 -4.23
C ALA A 52 -3.98 7.37 -4.04
N LEU A 53 -4.60 6.26 -3.66
CA LEU A 53 -6.02 6.22 -3.32
C LEU A 53 -6.37 7.17 -2.17
N LEU A 54 -5.49 7.27 -1.16
CA LEU A 54 -5.66 8.19 -0.04
C LEU A 54 -5.67 9.65 -0.48
N GLU A 55 -4.68 10.02 -1.27
CA GLU A 55 -4.55 11.40 -1.75
C GLU A 55 -5.68 11.78 -2.70
N ILE A 56 -6.11 10.85 -3.56
CA ILE A 56 -7.28 11.05 -4.43
C ILE A 56 -8.55 11.32 -3.64
N ASP A 57 -8.79 10.58 -2.55
CA ASP A 57 -9.97 10.79 -1.71
C ASP A 57 -9.98 12.20 -1.08
N VAL A 58 -8.82 12.67 -0.60
CA VAL A 58 -8.66 14.03 -0.03
C VAL A 58 -8.88 15.10 -1.09
N LEU A 59 -8.22 15.00 -2.25
CA LEU A 59 -8.37 15.95 -3.35
C LEU A 59 -9.82 16.00 -3.85
N THR A 60 -10.47 14.84 -3.95
CA THR A 60 -11.88 14.74 -4.37
C THR A 60 -12.81 15.36 -3.35
N ALA A 61 -12.61 15.09 -2.05
CA ALA A 61 -13.41 15.68 -0.99
C ALA A 61 -13.32 17.22 -1.02
N HIS A 62 -12.11 17.76 -1.14
CA HIS A 62 -11.91 19.20 -1.29
C HIS A 62 -12.58 19.75 -2.57
N ALA A 63 -12.42 19.08 -3.72
CA ALA A 63 -13.07 19.48 -4.97
C ALA A 63 -14.61 19.50 -4.87
N MET A 64 -15.18 18.61 -4.04
CA MET A 64 -16.61 18.56 -3.73
C MET A 64 -17.03 19.53 -2.61
N LYS A 65 -16.11 20.36 -2.10
CA LYS A 65 -16.32 21.32 -1.00
C LYS A 65 -16.76 20.64 0.30
N LEU A 66 -16.31 19.42 0.53
CA LEU A 66 -16.44 18.76 1.83
C LEU A 66 -15.37 19.28 2.78
N THR A 67 -15.69 19.35 4.06
CA THR A 67 -14.71 19.54 5.13
C THR A 67 -13.96 18.25 5.42
N PHE A 68 -12.79 18.35 6.05
CA PHE A 68 -12.02 17.21 6.54
C PHE A 68 -12.86 16.30 7.46
N LYS A 69 -13.66 16.90 8.36
CA LYS A 69 -14.57 16.16 9.24
C LYS A 69 -15.64 15.39 8.47
N GLU A 70 -16.17 15.95 7.37
CA GLU A 70 -17.12 15.25 6.51
C GLU A 70 -16.46 14.09 5.76
N LEU A 71 -15.24 14.27 5.24
CA LEU A 71 -14.45 13.18 4.66
C LEU A 71 -14.27 12.03 5.66
N LEU A 72 -13.82 12.32 6.89
CA LEU A 72 -13.71 11.31 7.95
C LEU A 72 -15.06 10.65 8.27
N THR A 73 -16.13 11.44 8.31
CA THR A 73 -17.48 10.94 8.60
C THR A 73 -17.96 9.99 7.51
N LEU A 74 -17.75 10.33 6.23
CA LEU A 74 -18.04 9.45 5.10
C LEU A 74 -17.22 8.17 5.17
N TYR A 75 -15.92 8.27 5.42
CA TYR A 75 -15.03 7.12 5.57
C TYR A 75 -15.52 6.15 6.66
N ARG A 76 -15.83 6.67 7.85
CA ARG A 76 -16.28 5.88 9.00
C ARG A 76 -17.65 5.24 8.79
N MET A 77 -18.58 5.91 8.11
CA MET A 77 -19.95 5.41 7.95
C MET A 77 -20.13 4.52 6.72
N ARG A 78 -19.58 4.92 5.56
CA ARG A 78 -19.83 4.26 4.28
C ARG A 78 -18.87 3.12 3.99
N PHE A 79 -17.67 3.16 4.54
CA PHE A 79 -16.59 2.23 4.17
C PHE A 79 -16.12 1.35 5.32
N ARG A 80 -17.01 1.03 6.27
CA ARG A 80 -16.69 0.21 7.47
C ARG A 80 -15.94 -1.08 7.17
N VAL A 81 -16.32 -1.81 6.12
CA VAL A 81 -15.67 -3.07 5.74
C VAL A 81 -14.25 -2.82 5.20
N MET A 82 -14.09 -1.88 4.28
CA MET A 82 -12.77 -1.54 3.73
C MET A 82 -11.84 -0.96 4.79
N ARG A 83 -12.37 -0.16 5.71
CA ARG A 83 -11.64 0.32 6.88
C ARG A 83 -11.13 -0.85 7.74
N SER A 84 -11.98 -1.83 8.05
CA SER A 84 -11.58 -3.01 8.81
C SER A 84 -10.50 -3.82 8.09
N TYR A 85 -10.57 -3.93 6.76
CA TYR A 85 -9.50 -4.56 5.98
C TYR A 85 -8.19 -3.79 6.07
N GLU A 86 -8.21 -2.47 5.94
CA GLU A 86 -7.00 -1.66 6.02
C GLU A 86 -6.37 -1.72 7.42
N GLU A 87 -7.17 -1.63 8.49
CA GLU A 87 -6.72 -1.75 9.89
C GLU A 87 -6.05 -3.10 10.22
N ASN A 88 -6.30 -4.12 9.41
CA ASN A 88 -5.76 -5.48 9.54
C ASN A 88 -4.81 -5.86 8.39
N THR A 89 -4.38 -4.89 7.58
CA THR A 89 -3.38 -5.09 6.54
C THR A 89 -2.00 -4.68 7.05
N TRP A 90 -1.04 -5.59 6.90
CA TRP A 90 0.35 -5.38 7.28
C TRP A 90 1.23 -5.28 6.05
N TYR A 91 2.17 -4.36 6.10
CA TYR A 91 3.15 -4.09 5.06
C TYR A 91 4.56 -4.45 5.52
N ASP A 92 5.41 -4.79 4.56
CA ASP A 92 6.84 -4.90 4.72
C ASP A 92 7.56 -3.56 4.44
N GLN A 93 8.86 -3.49 4.72
CA GLN A 93 9.64 -2.27 4.51
C GLN A 93 9.77 -1.83 3.04
N ASN A 94 9.37 -2.66 2.07
CA ASN A 94 9.32 -2.30 0.66
C ASN A 94 7.90 -1.90 0.20
N GLY A 95 6.95 -1.79 1.14
CA GLY A 95 5.56 -1.43 0.86
C GLY A 95 4.72 -2.55 0.24
N ARG A 96 5.15 -3.82 0.33
CA ARG A 96 4.34 -4.98 -0.06
C ARG A 96 3.44 -5.42 1.08
N ILE A 97 2.24 -5.90 0.77
CA ILE A 97 1.38 -6.53 1.76
C ILE A 97 1.97 -7.89 2.15
N VAL A 98 2.39 -8.02 3.41
CA VAL A 98 2.84 -9.29 4.00
C VAL A 98 1.68 -10.10 4.57
N PHE A 99 0.59 -9.43 4.97
CA PHE A 99 -0.63 -10.09 5.45
C PHE A 99 -1.83 -9.15 5.35
N THR A 100 -3.00 -9.70 5.01
CA THR A 100 -4.27 -8.94 5.01
C THR A 100 -5.46 -9.86 5.28
N THR A 101 -6.51 -9.32 5.89
CA THR A 101 -7.82 -9.97 6.03
C THR A 101 -8.78 -9.60 4.88
N ASN A 102 -8.32 -8.82 3.90
CA ASN A 102 -9.13 -8.36 2.77
C ASN A 102 -9.56 -9.54 1.88
N ALA A 103 -10.86 -9.82 1.86
CA ALA A 103 -11.43 -10.91 1.06
C ALA A 103 -11.27 -10.70 -0.46
N GLY A 104 -11.07 -9.46 -0.91
CA GLY A 104 -10.79 -9.12 -2.31
C GLY A 104 -9.33 -9.34 -2.73
N LEU A 105 -8.44 -9.74 -1.82
CA LEU A 105 -7.02 -10.00 -2.10
C LEU A 105 -6.62 -11.44 -1.68
N PRO A 106 -7.32 -12.48 -2.17
CA PRO A 106 -6.99 -13.86 -1.80
C PRO A 106 -5.57 -14.22 -2.25
N GLY A 107 -4.82 -14.86 -1.34
CA GLY A 107 -3.47 -15.37 -1.61
C GLY A 107 -2.34 -14.32 -1.54
N VAL A 108 -2.67 -13.03 -1.40
CA VAL A 108 -1.69 -11.97 -1.17
C VAL A 108 -1.09 -12.11 0.22
N GLY A 109 0.25 -12.04 0.30
CA GLY A 109 0.96 -12.20 1.57
C GLY A 109 1.06 -13.64 2.06
N LEU A 110 1.31 -13.77 3.37
CA LEU A 110 1.33 -15.00 4.14
C LEU A 110 -0.08 -15.33 4.64
N PRO A 111 -0.44 -16.60 4.86
CA PRO A 111 -1.66 -16.95 5.58
C PRO A 111 -1.57 -16.48 7.05
N ASN A 112 -2.70 -16.27 7.73
CA ASN A 112 -2.68 -15.86 9.14
C ASN A 112 -1.99 -16.89 10.05
N LYS A 113 -2.32 -18.17 9.84
CA LYS A 113 -1.78 -19.34 10.55
C LYS A 113 -1.05 -20.24 9.56
N ALA A 114 -0.04 -20.94 10.03
CA ALA A 114 0.63 -21.99 9.26
C ALA A 114 -0.39 -23.04 8.77
N ARG A 115 -0.22 -23.51 7.53
CA ARG A 115 -1.11 -24.47 6.89
C ARG A 115 -0.28 -25.64 6.38
N SER A 116 -0.51 -26.84 6.91
CA SER A 116 0.19 -28.06 6.49
C SER A 116 -0.08 -28.43 5.02
N LYS A 117 -1.23 -28.03 4.47
CA LYS A 117 -1.57 -28.24 3.07
C LYS A 117 -0.73 -27.42 2.08
N ASP A 118 -0.03 -26.38 2.54
CA ASP A 118 0.78 -25.52 1.67
C ASP A 118 1.85 -26.33 0.93
N VAL A 119 2.46 -27.31 1.60
CA VAL A 119 3.46 -28.20 0.99
C VAL A 119 2.86 -29.02 -0.15
N ALA A 120 1.66 -29.56 0.04
CA ALA A 120 0.95 -30.31 -1.00
C ALA A 120 0.50 -29.40 -2.17
N GLU A 121 0.29 -28.11 -1.91
CA GLU A 121 0.01 -27.07 -2.90
C GLU A 121 1.30 -26.52 -3.58
N GLY A 122 2.48 -27.07 -3.27
CA GLY A 122 3.77 -26.62 -3.83
C GLY A 122 4.27 -25.30 -3.25
N ILE A 123 3.72 -24.85 -2.11
CA ILE A 123 4.08 -23.62 -1.45
C ILE A 123 5.14 -23.89 -0.37
N THR A 124 6.22 -23.14 -0.39
CA THR A 124 7.29 -23.24 0.62
C THR A 124 7.67 -21.88 1.17
N TYR A 125 8.22 -21.88 2.39
CA TYR A 125 8.60 -20.66 3.10
C TYR A 125 10.04 -20.73 3.56
N ALA A 126 10.67 -19.57 3.71
CA ALA A 126 11.98 -19.44 4.34
C ALA A 126 12.06 -18.18 5.20
N ILE A 127 12.76 -18.29 6.34
CA ILE A 127 13.09 -17.16 7.21
C ILE A 127 14.60 -16.95 7.14
N ASN A 128 15.05 -15.77 6.74
CA ASN A 128 16.47 -15.45 6.56
C ASN A 128 17.22 -16.47 5.67
N GLY A 129 16.56 -16.97 4.63
CA GLY A 129 17.10 -17.98 3.72
C GLY A 129 17.05 -19.42 4.26
N GLN A 130 16.70 -19.64 5.52
CA GLN A 130 16.51 -20.97 6.09
C GLN A 130 15.09 -21.47 5.83
N LYS A 131 14.98 -22.60 5.14
CA LYS A 131 13.69 -23.20 4.77
C LYS A 131 12.90 -23.60 6.02
N CYS A 132 11.62 -23.24 6.05
CA CYS A 132 10.69 -23.68 7.10
C CYS A 132 10.35 -25.16 6.93
N ASP A 133 9.89 -25.80 8.01
CA ASP A 133 9.44 -27.18 7.98
C ASP A 133 8.10 -27.35 7.24
N GLU A 134 7.66 -28.60 7.13
CA GLU A 134 6.44 -28.97 6.39
C GLU A 134 5.14 -28.50 7.06
N ARG A 135 5.20 -27.92 8.27
CA ARG A 135 4.01 -27.37 8.95
C ARG A 135 3.55 -26.06 8.29
N GLY A 136 4.39 -25.47 7.45
CA GLY A 136 4.15 -24.20 6.77
C GLY A 136 4.51 -23.00 7.65
N LEU A 137 4.13 -21.80 7.22
CA LEU A 137 4.40 -20.56 7.94
C LEU A 137 3.17 -19.64 7.92
N GLY A 138 2.76 -19.19 9.10
CA GLY A 138 1.74 -18.15 9.27
C GLY A 138 2.37 -16.81 9.57
N PHE A 139 1.65 -15.73 9.25
CA PHE A 139 2.02 -14.38 9.66
C PHE A 139 2.13 -14.26 11.18
N ASP A 140 1.29 -14.97 11.94
CA ASP A 140 1.36 -14.98 13.41
C ASP A 140 2.69 -15.47 13.98
N ASN A 141 3.44 -16.28 13.23
CA ASN A 141 4.77 -16.77 13.60
C ASN A 141 5.86 -15.71 13.41
N VAL A 142 5.65 -14.72 12.53
CA VAL A 142 6.69 -13.76 12.09
C VAL A 142 6.31 -12.30 12.29
N LYS A 143 5.08 -11.99 12.69
CA LYS A 143 4.55 -10.62 12.84
C LYS A 143 5.42 -9.71 13.72
N ASP A 144 6.11 -10.29 14.71
CA ASP A 144 6.91 -9.57 15.70
C ASP A 144 8.41 -9.48 15.34
N MET A 145 8.81 -10.00 14.17
CA MET A 145 10.18 -9.89 13.67
C MET A 145 10.62 -8.42 13.62
N LYS A 146 11.82 -8.15 14.15
CA LYS A 146 12.40 -6.79 14.20
C LYS A 146 13.36 -6.51 13.04
N SER A 147 13.83 -7.54 12.37
CA SER A 147 14.72 -7.48 11.22
C SER A 147 14.71 -8.81 10.46
N GLY A 148 15.36 -8.84 9.30
CA GLY A 148 15.47 -10.03 8.48
C GLY A 148 14.40 -10.13 7.40
N THR A 149 14.29 -11.30 6.80
CA THR A 149 13.42 -11.54 5.65
C THR A 149 12.59 -12.80 5.79
N VAL A 150 11.38 -12.77 5.21
CA VAL A 150 10.52 -13.94 5.05
C VAL A 150 10.23 -14.10 3.57
N SER A 151 10.42 -15.29 3.01
CA SER A 151 10.13 -15.57 1.61
C SER A 151 9.03 -16.62 1.49
N LYS A 152 8.16 -16.45 0.49
CA LYS A 152 7.12 -17.39 0.07
C LYS A 152 7.37 -17.75 -1.39
N THR A 153 7.58 -19.02 -1.66
CA THR A 153 7.69 -19.58 -3.01
C THR A 153 6.42 -20.36 -3.34
N PHE A 154 5.85 -20.17 -4.52
CA PHE A 154 4.61 -20.81 -4.95
C PHE A 154 4.55 -20.97 -6.48
N PRO A 155 3.74 -21.94 -6.98
CA PRO A 155 3.46 -22.07 -8.42
C PRO A 155 2.55 -20.93 -8.90
N ASP A 156 2.96 -20.23 -9.95
CA ASP A 156 2.23 -19.11 -10.55
C ASP A 156 1.89 -19.40 -12.02
N THR A 157 0.60 -19.37 -12.35
CA THR A 157 0.03 -19.58 -13.69
C THR A 157 -0.51 -18.30 -14.33
N THR A 158 -0.21 -17.12 -13.78
CA THR A 158 -0.77 -15.84 -14.26
C THR A 158 -0.32 -15.44 -15.67
N MET A 159 0.79 -16.00 -16.15
CA MET A 159 1.39 -15.65 -17.45
C MET A 159 1.44 -16.81 -18.45
N SER A 160 1.15 -18.04 -18.00
CA SER A 160 1.18 -19.26 -18.81
C SER A 160 0.35 -20.36 -18.15
N ASP A 161 -0.17 -21.29 -18.97
CA ASP A 161 -0.88 -22.48 -18.47
C ASP A 161 0.05 -23.43 -17.69
N GLU A 162 1.35 -23.40 -17.99
CA GLU A 162 2.37 -24.10 -17.21
C GLU A 162 2.72 -23.30 -15.94
N PRO A 163 2.62 -23.89 -14.74
CA PRO A 163 3.00 -23.22 -13.51
C PRO A 163 4.49 -22.89 -13.47
N GLN A 164 4.82 -21.62 -13.25
CA GLN A 164 6.21 -21.18 -13.02
C GLN A 164 6.40 -20.88 -11.54
N GLU A 165 7.51 -21.35 -10.96
CA GLU A 165 7.84 -21.01 -9.58
C GLU A 165 8.14 -19.51 -9.45
N ARG A 166 7.47 -18.87 -8.50
CA ARG A 166 7.77 -17.49 -8.10
C ARG A 166 8.05 -17.41 -6.62
N THR A 167 9.03 -16.58 -6.27
CA THR A 167 9.37 -16.25 -4.89
C THR A 167 9.10 -14.77 -4.63
N VAL A 168 8.37 -14.50 -3.55
CA VAL A 168 8.20 -13.16 -3.00
C VAL A 168 8.90 -13.09 -1.65
N THR A 169 9.73 -12.06 -1.46
CA THR A 169 10.45 -11.80 -0.22
C THR A 169 9.93 -10.54 0.45
N TYR A 170 9.65 -10.63 1.74
CA TYR A 170 9.17 -9.57 2.62
C TYR A 170 10.27 -9.19 3.61
N VAL A 171 10.42 -7.89 3.88
CA VAL A 171 11.44 -7.34 4.78
C VAL A 171 10.80 -6.82 6.08
N ALA A 172 11.25 -7.35 7.22
CA ALA A 172 10.83 -6.93 8.55
C ALA A 172 11.60 -5.66 9.01
N PRO A 173 11.09 -4.86 9.96
CA PRO A 173 9.86 -5.07 10.73
C PRO A 173 8.59 -4.84 9.90
N PHE A 174 7.52 -5.55 10.23
CA PHE A 174 6.23 -5.36 9.57
C PHE A 174 5.44 -4.27 10.29
N PHE A 175 4.63 -3.50 9.55
CA PHE A 175 3.88 -2.38 10.11
C PHE A 175 2.49 -2.26 9.50
N LYS A 176 1.65 -1.43 10.13
CA LYS A 176 0.32 -1.08 9.65
C LYS A 176 0.23 0.42 9.41
N MET A 177 -0.70 0.82 8.56
CA MET A 177 -1.02 2.21 8.27
C MET A 177 -2.29 2.65 9.01
N ASP A 178 -2.42 3.96 9.23
CA ASP A 178 -3.61 4.56 9.82
C ASP A 178 -4.22 5.55 8.81
N ARG A 179 -5.29 5.13 8.12
CA ARG A 179 -5.97 5.95 7.11
C ARG A 179 -6.36 7.33 7.62
N GLU A 180 -6.87 7.43 8.84
CA GLU A 180 -7.43 8.68 9.33
C GLU A 180 -6.32 9.70 9.62
N LYS A 181 -5.22 9.24 10.23
CA LYS A 181 -4.01 10.06 10.42
C LYS A 181 -3.35 10.44 9.10
N ASP A 182 -3.37 9.53 8.14
CA ASP A 182 -2.79 9.78 6.82
C ASP A 182 -3.66 10.77 6.02
N TYR A 183 -5.00 10.72 6.15
CA TYR A 183 -5.89 11.75 5.62
C TYR A 183 -5.61 13.12 6.22
N GLU A 184 -5.41 13.21 7.54
CA GLU A 184 -5.06 14.46 8.20
C GLU A 184 -3.76 15.04 7.62
N THR A 185 -2.74 14.18 7.46
CA THR A 185 -1.46 14.55 6.88
C THR A 185 -1.61 15.04 5.44
N ALA A 186 -2.34 14.29 4.60
CA ALA A 186 -2.56 14.65 3.21
C ALA A 186 -3.37 15.95 3.07
N TRP A 187 -4.40 16.13 3.89
CA TRP A 187 -5.18 17.37 3.93
C TRP A 187 -4.30 18.56 4.26
N ARG A 188 -3.51 18.48 5.33
CA ARG A 188 -2.58 19.56 5.72
C ARG A 188 -1.59 19.89 4.62
N VAL A 189 -0.93 18.87 4.05
CA VAL A 189 0.08 19.09 3.00
C VAL A 189 -0.55 19.69 1.75
N PHE A 190 -1.73 19.25 1.34
CA PHE A 190 -2.41 19.83 0.17
C PHE A 190 -2.94 21.24 0.44
N SER A 191 -3.44 21.53 1.65
CA SER A 191 -3.80 22.89 2.04
C SER A 191 -2.62 23.85 1.91
N GLU A 192 -1.44 23.45 2.41
CA GLU A 192 -0.20 24.22 2.29
C GLU A 192 0.24 24.35 0.81
N ARG A 193 0.23 23.23 0.07
CA ARG A 193 0.71 23.14 -1.32
C ARG A 193 -0.14 23.96 -2.30
N PHE A 194 -1.45 23.97 -2.11
CA PHE A 194 -2.41 24.60 -3.03
C PHE A 194 -3.07 25.87 -2.48
N GLY A 195 -2.75 26.27 -1.24
CA GLY A 195 -3.32 27.46 -0.61
C GLY A 195 -4.82 27.34 -0.33
N TRP A 196 -5.27 26.18 0.15
CA TRP A 196 -6.67 26.01 0.55
C TRP A 196 -7.00 26.85 1.80
N GLU A 197 -8.25 27.29 1.91
CA GLU A 197 -8.72 28.01 3.10
C GLU A 197 -8.59 27.14 4.35
N LYS A 198 -8.42 27.77 5.52
CA LYS A 198 -8.28 27.05 6.79
C LYS A 198 -9.57 26.26 7.06
N ASP A 199 -9.43 24.95 7.16
CA ASP A 199 -10.52 24.08 7.58
C ASP A 199 -10.65 24.13 9.12
N GLU A 200 -11.65 24.85 9.62
CA GLU A 200 -11.93 24.99 11.06
C GLU A 200 -12.30 23.67 11.76
N SER A 201 -12.58 22.60 10.98
CA SER A 201 -12.91 21.29 11.52
C SER A 201 -11.69 20.46 11.92
N ILE A 202 -10.48 20.87 11.51
CA ILE A 202 -9.22 20.31 11.98
C ILE A 202 -8.94 20.95 13.35
N ALA A 203 -8.94 20.13 14.40
CA ALA A 203 -8.54 20.62 15.72
C ALA A 203 -7.14 21.22 15.60
N ASP A 204 -6.97 22.45 16.09
CA ASP A 204 -5.67 23.09 16.20
C ASP A 204 -4.89 22.31 17.27
N ASN A 205 -4.25 21.21 16.86
CA ASN A 205 -3.26 20.54 17.66
C ASN A 205 -2.06 21.47 17.68
N GLY A 206 -2.13 22.47 18.55
CA GLY A 206 -1.09 23.48 18.75
C GLY A 206 0.20 22.81 19.21
N GLU A 207 0.97 22.32 18.26
CA GLU A 207 2.39 22.07 18.42
C GLU A 207 3.11 23.36 18.00
N LYS A 208 3.44 24.15 19.03
CA LYS A 208 4.60 25.06 18.99
C LYS A 208 5.87 24.26 19.15
#